data_AF-A0A839P281-F1
#
_entry.id   AF-A0A839P281-F1
#
_cell.length_a   1.000
_cell.length_b   1.000
_cell.length_c   1.000
_cell.angle_alpha   90.00
_cell.angle_beta   90.00
_cell.angle_gamma   90.00
#
_symmetry.space_group_name_H-M   'P 1'
#
loop_
_entity.id
_entity.type
_entity.pdbx_description
1 polymer ?
#
loop_
_entity_poly.entity_id
_entity_poly.type
_entity_poly.pdbx_seq_one_letter_code
_entity_poly.pdbx_strand_id
1 'polypeptide(L)'
;MSFTFNDDAIIPLKAGHSVSKGWTSATDHKPMGVTWHWTAIIDLATTRRVLGGENATNKGVSSAHYGIGRTFAEGVDRYVRLDNRSWHAGKEQRLRWDGKKSDGKTKGARACIGIETCNVGYERAGFPAKDDWITAVDTDSKWVMKVQPWTDEQVEMMISVGKEIIARWPHIPHAHHHGHHDICPGYKQDVAGFPFATVLRGIYEDPSIPDVWTVFWSTIARQKALLFLGYDLGPWGADGSWGEWSQRALDQFQNDIGAVRLPYWTSFTCWDMHRAIRARGKTIEDVALS
;
A
#
# COMPACT_ATOMS: atom_id res chain seq x y z
N MET A 1 -8.43 18.28 -17.53
CA MET A 1 -9.33 19.01 -16.59
C MET A 1 -8.55 19.22 -15.28
N SER A 2 -8.92 20.19 -14.44
CA SER A 2 -8.31 20.38 -13.11
C SER A 2 -9.23 19.82 -12.03
N PHE A 3 -8.67 19.39 -10.90
CA PHE A 3 -9.43 19.01 -9.71
C PHE A 3 -9.11 19.96 -8.53
N THR A 4 -9.81 19.82 -7.41
CA THR A 4 -9.64 20.67 -6.23
C THR A 4 -9.32 19.86 -4.98
N PHE A 5 -8.57 20.47 -4.06
CA PHE A 5 -8.45 20.02 -2.68
C PHE A 5 -9.55 20.67 -1.85
N ASN A 6 -10.35 19.85 -1.19
CA ASN A 6 -11.41 20.28 -0.30
C ASN A 6 -10.96 20.18 1.16
N ASP A 7 -10.93 21.33 1.83
CA ASP A 7 -10.57 21.45 3.26
C ASP A 7 -11.79 21.52 4.19
N ASP A 8 -13.01 21.53 3.66
CA ASP A 8 -14.24 21.61 4.47
C ASP A 8 -14.46 20.35 5.32
N ALA A 9 -13.77 19.25 4.98
CA ALA A 9 -13.84 17.97 5.67
C ALA A 9 -12.72 17.78 6.72
N ILE A 10 -11.98 18.82 7.10
CA ILE A 10 -10.94 18.71 8.13
C ILE A 10 -11.55 18.27 9.46
N ILE A 11 -10.98 17.22 10.05
CA ILE A 11 -11.32 16.72 11.38
C ILE A 11 -10.80 17.69 12.44
N PRO A 12 -11.65 18.19 13.35
CA PRO A 12 -11.21 19.03 14.45
C PRO A 12 -10.23 18.31 15.38
N LEU A 13 -9.16 19.01 15.79
CA LEU A 13 -8.24 18.53 16.81
C LEU A 13 -8.86 18.65 18.21
N LYS A 14 -9.83 17.78 18.50
CA LYS A 14 -10.59 17.73 19.76
C LYS A 14 -10.62 16.29 20.31
N ALA A 15 -10.86 16.15 21.61
CA ALA A 15 -11.01 14.84 22.24
C ALA A 15 -12.17 14.05 21.61
N GLY A 16 -11.97 12.75 21.41
CA GLY A 16 -12.96 11.87 20.76
C GLY A 16 -12.95 11.89 19.24
N HIS A 17 -12.16 12.76 18.60
CA HIS A 17 -11.94 12.73 17.15
C HIS A 17 -10.75 11.83 16.79
N SER A 18 -10.81 11.22 15.60
CA SER A 18 -9.79 10.32 15.06
C SER A 18 -8.55 11.07 14.57
N VAL A 19 -7.94 11.93 15.39
CA VAL A 19 -6.77 12.73 15.01
C VAL A 19 -5.87 12.92 16.22
N SER A 20 -4.57 12.99 15.99
CA SER A 20 -3.61 13.28 17.07
C SER A 20 -2.66 14.41 16.68
N LYS A 21 -2.35 15.27 17.66
CA LYS A 21 -1.49 16.43 17.47
C LYS A 21 -0.04 16.04 17.18
N GLY A 22 0.57 16.73 16.20
CA GLY A 22 2.01 16.69 15.94
C GLY A 22 2.52 15.35 15.42
N TRP A 23 3.80 15.22 15.15
CA TRP A 23 4.49 13.93 15.00
C TRP A 23 5.27 13.59 16.27
N THR A 24 5.69 12.33 16.42
CA THR A 24 6.27 11.83 17.69
C THR A 24 7.79 11.95 17.72
N SER A 25 8.40 11.96 18.92
CA SER A 25 9.86 11.92 19.05
C SER A 25 10.48 10.63 18.51
N ALA A 26 9.73 9.52 18.46
CA ALA A 26 10.18 8.27 17.87
C ALA A 26 10.44 8.37 16.35
N THR A 27 9.90 9.41 15.72
CA THR A 27 10.08 9.71 14.29
C THR A 27 10.68 11.09 14.08
N ASP A 28 11.41 11.63 15.06
CA ASP A 28 12.04 12.96 14.96
C ASP A 28 11.03 14.06 14.56
N HIS A 29 9.82 13.97 15.10
CA HIS A 29 8.73 14.92 14.85
C HIS A 29 8.40 15.13 13.35
N LYS A 30 8.57 14.11 12.52
CA LYS A 30 8.15 14.08 11.12
C LYS A 30 7.52 12.72 10.73
N PRO A 31 6.73 12.66 9.64
CA PRO A 31 6.32 11.39 9.06
C PRO A 31 7.51 10.73 8.35
N MET A 32 7.48 9.41 8.23
CA MET A 32 8.58 8.60 7.69
C MET A 32 8.19 7.80 6.45
N GLY A 33 6.89 7.66 6.18
CA GLY A 33 6.37 6.94 5.03
C GLY A 33 4.92 7.31 4.70
N VAL A 34 4.41 6.69 3.64
CA VAL A 34 3.04 6.88 3.17
C VAL A 34 2.37 5.52 3.06
N THR A 35 1.20 5.38 3.68
CA THR A 35 0.39 4.16 3.61
C THR A 35 -0.83 4.42 2.75
N TRP A 36 -0.94 3.67 1.66
CA TRP A 36 -2.06 3.71 0.74
C TRP A 36 -3.12 2.68 1.11
N HIS A 37 -4.38 3.09 1.01
CA HIS A 37 -5.56 2.29 1.32
C HIS A 37 -6.54 2.37 0.14
N TRP A 38 -7.40 1.36 0.03
CA TRP A 38 -8.71 1.57 -0.59
C TRP A 38 -9.76 1.68 0.50
N THR A 39 -10.82 2.42 0.22
CA THR A 39 -11.90 2.66 1.18
C THR A 39 -12.90 1.50 1.29
N ALA A 40 -12.93 0.61 0.29
CA ALA A 40 -14.04 -0.31 0.02
C ALA A 40 -15.39 0.42 -0.19
N ILE A 41 -15.32 1.70 -0.57
CA ILE A 41 -16.44 2.62 -0.82
C ILE A 41 -16.30 3.15 -2.25
N ILE A 42 -17.43 3.31 -2.94
CA ILE A 42 -17.45 3.66 -4.38
C ILE A 42 -17.12 5.13 -4.67
N ASP A 43 -17.47 6.05 -3.76
CA ASP A 43 -17.40 7.50 -4.00
C ASP A 43 -16.83 8.28 -2.81
N LEU A 44 -16.35 9.50 -3.10
CA LEU A 44 -15.72 10.38 -2.12
C LEU A 44 -16.72 10.98 -1.14
N ALA A 45 -17.96 11.26 -1.57
CA ALA A 45 -18.98 11.82 -0.68
C ALA A 45 -19.31 10.89 0.49
N THR A 46 -19.42 9.59 0.22
CA THR A 46 -19.62 8.55 1.23
C THR A 46 -18.34 8.36 2.07
N THR A 47 -17.17 8.36 1.43
CA THR A 47 -15.89 8.30 2.15
C THR A 47 -15.73 9.46 3.14
N ARG A 48 -16.08 10.68 2.73
CA ARG A 48 -16.11 11.89 3.55
C ARG A 48 -17.02 11.74 4.76
N ARG A 49 -18.25 11.25 4.54
CA ARG A 49 -19.21 11.00 5.64
C ARG A 49 -18.66 9.98 6.65
N VAL A 50 -17.91 8.98 6.19
CA VAL A 50 -17.37 7.92 7.05
C VAL A 50 -16.12 8.40 7.81
N LEU A 51 -15.18 9.07 7.16
CA LEU A 51 -13.84 9.31 7.70
C LEU A 51 -13.54 10.78 8.04
N GLY A 52 -14.26 11.74 7.46
CA GLY A 52 -13.92 13.17 7.49
C GLY A 52 -14.91 14.04 8.25
N GLY A 53 -14.44 15.21 8.67
CA GLY A 53 -15.24 16.24 9.33
C GLY A 53 -15.59 15.97 10.79
N GLU A 54 -16.32 16.91 11.40
CA GLU A 54 -16.65 16.87 12.83
C GLU A 54 -17.62 15.74 13.21
N ASN A 55 -18.45 15.31 12.25
CA ASN A 55 -19.57 14.38 12.42
C ASN A 55 -19.39 13.07 11.63
N ALA A 56 -18.14 12.69 11.35
CA ALA A 56 -17.82 11.43 10.66
C ALA A 56 -18.47 10.23 11.37
N THR A 57 -19.00 9.26 10.61
CA THR A 57 -19.56 8.02 11.20
C THR A 57 -18.51 7.25 12.00
N ASN A 58 -17.24 7.22 11.54
CA ASN A 58 -16.13 6.58 12.24
C ASN A 58 -15.35 7.53 13.16
N LYS A 59 -15.99 8.60 13.65
CA LYS A 59 -15.40 9.50 14.64
C LYS A 59 -14.89 8.71 15.87
N GLY A 60 -13.64 8.93 16.22
CA GLY A 60 -12.97 8.25 17.33
C GLY A 60 -12.53 6.82 17.03
N VAL A 61 -12.67 6.36 15.78
CA VAL A 61 -12.33 4.99 15.36
C VAL A 61 -11.21 5.00 14.32
N SER A 62 -11.40 5.70 13.20
CA SER A 62 -10.42 5.77 12.12
C SER A 62 -10.45 7.09 11.36
N SER A 63 -9.38 7.38 10.63
CA SER A 63 -9.26 8.51 9.71
C SER A 63 -8.04 8.35 8.80
N ALA A 64 -7.99 9.15 7.74
CA ALA A 64 -6.82 9.33 6.88
C ALA A 64 -6.41 10.81 6.81
N HIS A 65 -5.29 11.13 6.18
CA HIS A 65 -4.96 12.52 5.86
C HIS A 65 -5.72 12.98 4.64
N TYR A 66 -5.86 12.10 3.65
CA TYR A 66 -6.54 12.36 2.39
C TYR A 66 -7.57 11.28 2.05
N GLY A 67 -8.66 11.70 1.41
CA GLY A 67 -9.58 10.86 0.64
C GLY A 67 -9.54 11.27 -0.83
N ILE A 68 -9.39 10.32 -1.75
CA ILE A 68 -9.26 10.59 -3.19
C ILE A 68 -10.41 9.93 -3.95
N GLY A 69 -11.23 10.74 -4.62
CA GLY A 69 -12.34 10.26 -5.46
C GLY A 69 -11.89 9.48 -6.70
N ARG A 70 -12.83 8.98 -7.49
CA ARG A 70 -12.54 8.24 -8.74
C ARG A 70 -12.44 9.15 -9.96
N THR A 71 -12.92 10.38 -9.86
CA THR A 71 -12.92 11.37 -10.94
C THR A 71 -12.49 12.74 -10.43
N PHE A 72 -12.02 13.61 -11.33
CA PHE A 72 -11.70 14.99 -11.00
C PHE A 72 -12.91 15.77 -10.48
N ALA A 73 -14.12 15.40 -10.90
CA ALA A 73 -15.35 15.99 -10.40
C ALA A 73 -15.58 15.70 -8.90
N GLU A 74 -15.15 14.54 -8.42
CA GLU A 74 -15.16 14.23 -6.99
C GLU A 74 -14.01 14.94 -6.25
N GLY A 75 -12.82 14.95 -6.85
CA GLY A 75 -11.65 15.64 -6.32
C GLY A 75 -10.95 14.91 -5.17
N VAL A 76 -10.32 15.69 -4.29
CA VAL A 76 -9.57 15.21 -3.13
C VAL A 76 -10.06 15.94 -1.88
N ASP A 77 -10.37 15.19 -0.82
CA ASP A 77 -10.60 15.77 0.50
C ASP A 77 -9.36 15.67 1.39
N ARG A 78 -9.07 16.72 2.16
CA ARG A 78 -8.12 16.66 3.27
C ARG A 78 -8.87 16.51 4.59
N TYR A 79 -8.69 15.38 5.26
CA TYR A 79 -9.32 15.09 6.55
C TYR A 79 -8.40 15.42 7.73
N VAL A 80 -7.09 15.22 7.60
CA VAL A 80 -6.11 15.54 8.65
C VAL A 80 -4.96 16.32 8.05
N ARG A 81 -4.64 17.47 8.63
CA ARG A 81 -3.48 18.29 8.25
C ARG A 81 -2.18 17.49 8.41
N LEU A 82 -1.22 17.70 7.51
CA LEU A 82 0.09 17.03 7.52
C LEU A 82 0.96 17.31 8.76
N ASP A 83 0.58 18.28 9.60
CA ASP A 83 1.16 18.54 10.92
C ASP A 83 0.71 17.56 12.00
N ASN A 84 -0.34 16.80 11.74
CA ASN A 84 -1.01 15.92 12.68
C ASN A 84 -1.02 14.50 12.13
N ARG A 85 -1.45 13.55 12.97
CA ARG A 85 -1.51 12.13 12.64
C ARG A 85 -2.95 11.68 12.51
N SER A 86 -3.24 10.99 11.40
CA SER A 86 -4.50 10.26 11.22
C SER A 86 -4.43 8.85 11.83
N TRP A 87 -5.59 8.20 11.99
CA TRP A 87 -5.72 6.87 12.61
C TRP A 87 -6.04 5.81 11.56
N HIS A 88 -5.12 5.62 10.60
CA HIS A 88 -5.35 4.75 9.43
C HIS A 88 -4.79 3.33 9.59
N ALA A 89 -3.59 3.16 10.17
CA ALA A 89 -2.87 1.89 10.15
C ALA A 89 -3.44 0.81 11.09
N GLY A 90 -4.43 1.14 11.94
CA GLY A 90 -5.18 0.16 12.73
C GLY A 90 -4.35 -0.66 13.74
N LYS A 91 -4.76 -1.93 13.92
CA LYS A 91 -4.18 -2.95 14.80
C LYS A 91 -3.38 -3.97 13.99
N GLU A 92 -2.73 -4.92 14.67
CA GLU A 92 -1.99 -6.04 14.05
C GLU A 92 -0.85 -5.63 13.10
N GLN A 93 -0.29 -4.43 13.30
CA GLN A 93 0.84 -3.98 12.50
C GLN A 93 2.11 -4.75 12.86
N ARG A 94 2.71 -5.41 11.86
CA ARG A 94 3.92 -6.22 11.99
C ARG A 94 5.16 -5.49 11.47
N LEU A 95 5.01 -4.75 10.38
CA LEU A 95 6.11 -4.04 9.71
C LEU A 95 5.97 -2.52 9.79
N ARG A 96 7.10 -1.84 9.81
CA ARG A 96 7.24 -0.39 9.65
C ARG A 96 7.28 -0.04 8.16
N TRP A 97 7.25 1.26 7.89
CA TRP A 97 7.39 1.85 6.55
C TRP A 97 8.70 1.46 5.81
N ASP A 98 9.70 0.93 6.51
CA ASP A 98 10.99 0.51 5.99
C ASP A 98 11.18 -1.02 6.02
N GLY A 99 10.08 -1.78 6.16
CA GLY A 99 10.11 -3.24 6.20
C GLY A 99 10.66 -3.85 7.48
N LYS A 100 11.05 -3.03 8.47
CA LYS A 100 11.52 -3.52 9.78
C LYS A 100 10.36 -3.83 10.71
N LYS A 101 10.64 -4.56 11.81
CA LYS A 101 9.62 -4.87 12.82
C LYS A 101 9.04 -3.58 13.42
N SER A 102 7.71 -3.51 13.48
CA SER A 102 7.00 -2.40 14.12
C SER A 102 6.79 -2.64 15.62
N ASP A 103 6.72 -1.54 16.35
CA ASP A 103 6.29 -1.50 17.74
C ASP A 103 5.18 -0.43 17.95
N GLY A 104 4.77 -0.26 19.20
CA GLY A 104 3.74 0.72 19.57
C GLY A 104 4.13 2.18 19.35
N LYS A 105 5.41 2.51 19.18
CA LYS A 105 5.94 3.87 18.95
C LYS A 105 6.15 4.16 17.46
N THR A 106 6.46 3.15 16.66
CA THR A 106 6.77 3.28 15.23
C THR A 106 5.66 2.76 14.30
N LYS A 107 4.49 2.41 14.83
CA LYS A 107 3.35 2.00 14.00
C LYS A 107 2.95 3.10 13.00
N GLY A 108 2.31 2.73 11.90
CA GLY A 108 1.96 3.60 10.78
C GLY A 108 1.09 4.77 11.22
N ALA A 109 0.11 4.58 12.11
CA ALA A 109 -0.69 5.67 12.67
C ALA A 109 0.13 6.68 13.52
N ARG A 110 1.41 6.39 13.81
CA ARG A 110 2.34 7.30 14.48
C ARG A 110 3.38 7.91 13.53
N ALA A 111 3.65 7.24 12.42
CA ALA A 111 4.83 7.47 11.61
C ALA A 111 4.55 7.67 10.11
N CYS A 112 3.33 7.39 9.64
CA CYS A 112 2.98 7.42 8.23
C CYS A 112 1.84 8.40 7.97
N ILE A 113 1.83 8.91 6.75
CA ILE A 113 0.68 9.61 6.18
C ILE A 113 -0.24 8.57 5.55
N GLY A 114 -1.46 8.43 6.07
CA GLY A 114 -2.51 7.58 5.46
C GLY A 114 -3.26 8.29 4.34
N ILE A 115 -3.44 7.62 3.21
CA ILE A 115 -4.22 8.07 2.05
C ILE A 115 -5.27 7.02 1.69
N GLU A 116 -6.54 7.43 1.62
CA GLU A 116 -7.67 6.58 1.27
C GLU A 116 -8.10 6.84 -0.16
N THR A 117 -8.17 5.80 -0.99
CA THR A 117 -8.59 5.90 -2.39
C THR A 117 -9.96 5.27 -2.57
N CYS A 118 -10.91 5.99 -3.17
CA CYS A 118 -12.24 5.48 -3.45
C CYS A 118 -12.15 4.33 -4.47
N ASN A 119 -12.23 3.13 -3.95
CA ASN A 119 -12.13 1.90 -4.70
C ASN A 119 -12.87 0.82 -3.90
N VAL A 120 -13.71 0.05 -4.57
CA VAL A 120 -14.55 -0.97 -3.92
C VAL A 120 -13.73 -2.16 -3.44
N GLY A 121 -12.46 -2.28 -3.84
CA GLY A 121 -11.56 -3.36 -3.51
C GLY A 121 -11.75 -4.54 -4.46
N TYR A 122 -11.88 -5.73 -3.90
CA TYR A 122 -11.99 -6.98 -4.65
C TYR A 122 -13.45 -7.46 -4.83
N GLU A 123 -13.62 -8.44 -5.70
CA GLU A 123 -14.93 -8.99 -6.07
C GLU A 123 -15.62 -9.67 -4.89
N ARG A 124 -16.91 -9.36 -4.70
CA ARG A 124 -17.73 -9.94 -3.62
C ARG A 124 -19.21 -9.78 -3.92
N ALA A 125 -20.06 -10.36 -3.07
CA ALA A 125 -21.49 -10.09 -3.12
C ALA A 125 -21.76 -8.56 -3.11
N GLY A 126 -22.50 -8.08 -4.11
CA GLY A 126 -22.79 -6.66 -4.33
C GLY A 126 -21.79 -5.90 -5.21
N PHE A 127 -20.60 -6.45 -5.45
CA PHE A 127 -19.57 -5.90 -6.33
C PHE A 127 -18.95 -7.01 -7.19
N PRO A 128 -19.70 -7.55 -8.19
CA PRO A 128 -19.14 -8.54 -9.10
C PRO A 128 -18.00 -7.95 -9.92
N ALA A 129 -16.99 -8.77 -10.23
CA ALA A 129 -15.90 -8.36 -11.09
C ALA A 129 -16.41 -7.98 -12.49
N LYS A 130 -15.74 -6.99 -13.09
CA LYS A 130 -15.92 -6.63 -14.50
C LYS A 130 -14.72 -7.11 -15.30
N ASP A 131 -14.84 -7.09 -16.62
CA ASP A 131 -13.82 -7.59 -17.55
C ASP A 131 -12.47 -6.87 -17.43
N ASP A 132 -12.48 -5.60 -17.00
CA ASP A 132 -11.29 -4.77 -16.79
C ASP A 132 -10.65 -4.93 -15.40
N TRP A 133 -11.15 -5.83 -14.56
CA TRP A 133 -10.63 -5.99 -13.20
C TRP A 133 -9.28 -6.71 -13.16
N ILE A 134 -8.40 -6.17 -12.33
CA ILE A 134 -7.02 -6.62 -12.17
C ILE A 134 -7.02 -7.93 -11.41
N THR A 135 -6.26 -8.92 -11.87
CA THR A 135 -6.04 -10.14 -11.10
C THR A 135 -4.83 -9.94 -10.20
N ALA A 136 -5.02 -10.04 -8.88
CA ALA A 136 -3.95 -9.89 -7.91
C ALA A 136 -4.04 -10.97 -6.83
N VAL A 137 -2.92 -11.59 -6.52
CA VAL A 137 -2.83 -12.50 -5.37
C VAL A 137 -2.51 -11.72 -4.09
N ASP A 138 -3.15 -12.11 -3.00
CA ASP A 138 -2.99 -11.50 -1.68
C ASP A 138 -1.57 -11.70 -1.09
N THR A 139 -1.31 -11.19 0.11
CA THR A 139 0.02 -11.29 0.73
C THR A 139 0.41 -12.71 1.12
N ASP A 140 -0.52 -13.61 1.44
CA ASP A 140 -0.16 -15.01 1.75
C ASP A 140 0.01 -15.88 0.50
N SER A 141 -0.28 -15.31 -0.68
CA SER A 141 -0.16 -15.90 -2.02
C SER A 141 -1.17 -17.02 -2.31
N LYS A 142 -2.18 -17.23 -1.46
CA LYS A 142 -3.16 -18.32 -1.60
C LYS A 142 -4.48 -17.85 -2.18
N TRP A 143 -4.79 -16.55 -2.08
CA TRP A 143 -6.04 -16.02 -2.58
C TRP A 143 -5.83 -15.11 -3.79
N VAL A 144 -6.34 -15.56 -4.93
CA VAL A 144 -6.43 -14.75 -6.14
C VAL A 144 -7.69 -13.90 -6.08
N MET A 145 -7.51 -12.59 -6.11
CA MET A 145 -8.58 -11.59 -6.13
C MET A 145 -8.73 -10.99 -7.52
N LYS A 146 -9.97 -10.66 -7.90
CA LYS A 146 -10.25 -9.66 -8.94
C LYS A 146 -10.47 -8.32 -8.25
N VAL A 147 -9.66 -7.32 -8.58
CA VAL A 147 -9.64 -6.00 -7.94
C VAL A 147 -10.07 -4.92 -8.93
N GLN A 148 -10.92 -3.99 -8.48
CA GLN A 148 -11.33 -2.84 -9.29
C GLN A 148 -10.11 -1.99 -9.68
N PRO A 149 -9.93 -1.63 -10.96
CA PRO A 149 -8.84 -0.77 -11.38
C PRO A 149 -9.03 0.68 -10.90
N TRP A 150 -7.92 1.40 -10.84
CA TRP A 150 -7.89 2.85 -10.63
C TRP A 150 -8.00 3.56 -11.98
N THR A 151 -8.78 4.63 -12.05
CA THR A 151 -8.92 5.43 -13.27
C THR A 151 -7.71 6.34 -13.47
N ASP A 152 -7.47 6.79 -14.69
CA ASP A 152 -6.39 7.74 -15.00
C ASP A 152 -6.53 9.03 -14.18
N GLU A 153 -7.75 9.59 -14.08
CA GLU A 153 -8.03 10.77 -13.27
C GLU A 153 -7.70 10.55 -11.79
N GLN A 154 -8.03 9.38 -11.25
CA GLN A 154 -7.73 9.03 -9.87
C GLN A 154 -6.21 8.91 -9.64
N VAL A 155 -5.48 8.31 -10.58
CA VAL A 155 -4.00 8.22 -10.53
C VAL A 155 -3.37 9.62 -10.58
N GLU A 156 -3.85 10.52 -11.41
CA GLU A 156 -3.38 11.91 -11.46
C GLU A 156 -3.59 12.65 -10.12
N MET A 157 -4.76 12.45 -9.48
CA MET A 157 -5.01 13.00 -8.15
C MET A 157 -4.10 12.40 -7.09
N MET A 158 -3.83 11.09 -7.11
CA MET A 158 -2.87 10.44 -6.22
C MET A 158 -1.46 11.00 -6.38
N ILE A 159 -1.03 11.22 -7.63
CA ILE A 159 0.27 11.82 -7.93
C ILE A 159 0.36 13.22 -7.32
N SER A 160 -0.67 14.04 -7.49
CA SER A 160 -0.69 15.39 -6.96
C SER A 160 -0.69 15.42 -5.42
N VAL A 161 -1.47 14.56 -4.76
CA VAL A 161 -1.42 14.39 -3.29
C VAL A 161 -0.03 13.95 -2.84
N GLY A 162 0.58 13.01 -3.54
CA GLY A 162 1.93 12.55 -3.24
C GLY A 162 2.97 13.66 -3.42
N LYS A 163 2.87 14.47 -4.48
CA LYS A 163 3.72 15.65 -4.71
C LYS A 163 3.62 16.67 -3.58
N GLU A 164 2.42 16.96 -3.09
CA GLU A 164 2.24 17.83 -1.93
C GLU A 164 2.96 17.27 -0.69
N ILE A 165 2.83 15.96 -0.45
CA ILE A 165 3.48 15.29 0.68
C ILE A 165 5.00 15.38 0.58
N ILE A 166 5.59 15.02 -0.57
CA ILE A 166 7.06 15.00 -0.72
C ILE A 166 7.65 16.41 -0.82
N ALA A 167 6.90 17.40 -1.31
CA ALA A 167 7.34 18.80 -1.28
C ALA A 167 7.51 19.29 0.17
N ARG A 168 6.65 18.81 1.07
CA ARG A 168 6.74 19.12 2.50
C ARG A 168 7.74 18.23 3.25
N TRP A 169 7.85 16.97 2.85
CA TRP A 169 8.63 15.94 3.52
C TRP A 169 9.56 15.20 2.54
N PRO A 170 10.57 15.88 1.98
CA PRO A 170 11.40 15.34 0.89
C PRO A 170 12.31 14.18 1.32
N HIS A 171 12.41 13.92 2.64
CA HIS A 171 13.17 12.79 3.17
C HIS A 171 12.44 11.45 3.07
N ILE A 172 11.15 11.43 2.68
CA ILE A 172 10.42 10.19 2.43
C ILE A 172 10.84 9.68 1.04
N PRO A 173 11.54 8.54 0.92
CA PRO A 173 11.88 7.94 -0.36
C PRO A 173 10.70 7.15 -0.93
N HIS A 174 10.71 6.90 -2.25
CA HIS A 174 9.69 6.10 -2.92
C HIS A 174 9.50 4.70 -2.29
N ALA A 175 10.58 4.11 -1.77
CA ALA A 175 10.56 2.80 -1.10
C ALA A 175 9.79 2.78 0.23
N HIS A 176 9.46 3.95 0.80
CA HIS A 176 8.65 4.06 2.02
C HIS A 176 7.15 4.28 1.74
N HIS A 177 6.73 4.23 0.47
CA HIS A 177 5.33 4.10 0.09
C HIS A 177 4.94 2.63 0.06
N HIS A 178 3.84 2.28 0.72
CA HIS A 178 3.40 0.90 0.90
C HIS A 178 1.87 0.84 1.06
N GLY A 179 1.28 -0.35 0.88
CA GLY A 179 -0.13 -0.60 1.16
C GLY A 179 -0.40 -0.92 2.63
N HIS A 180 -1.65 -0.89 3.07
CA HIS A 180 -2.01 -1.33 4.43
C HIS A 180 -1.68 -2.81 4.65
N HIS A 181 -1.86 -3.66 3.64
CA HIS A 181 -1.53 -5.07 3.65
C HIS A 181 -0.04 -5.33 3.87
N ASP A 182 0.83 -4.40 3.53
CA ASP A 182 2.28 -4.57 3.74
C ASP A 182 2.66 -4.45 5.21
N ILE A 183 2.01 -3.54 5.93
CA ILE A 183 2.30 -3.29 7.35
C ILE A 183 1.46 -4.17 8.27
N CYS A 184 0.28 -4.60 7.82
CA CYS A 184 -0.64 -5.49 8.54
C CYS A 184 -0.96 -6.78 7.73
N PRO A 185 0.06 -7.53 7.27
CA PRO A 185 -0.17 -8.66 6.37
C PRO A 185 -0.96 -9.77 7.07
N GLY A 186 -1.86 -10.42 6.30
CA GLY A 186 -2.82 -11.41 6.80
C GLY A 186 -4.04 -10.83 7.53
N TYR A 187 -4.01 -9.55 7.95
CA TYR A 187 -5.17 -8.84 8.51
C TYR A 187 -5.84 -7.91 7.49
N LYS A 188 -5.03 -7.30 6.61
CA LYS A 188 -5.47 -6.34 5.59
C LYS A 188 -5.11 -6.83 4.20
N GLN A 189 -5.95 -6.48 3.23
CA GLN A 189 -5.77 -6.80 1.81
C GLN A 189 -5.57 -5.54 0.96
N ASP A 190 -6.02 -4.39 1.44
CA ASP A 190 -5.83 -3.12 0.75
C ASP A 190 -4.36 -2.71 0.78
N VAL A 191 -3.73 -2.27 -0.30
CA VAL A 191 -4.30 -1.93 -1.60
C VAL A 191 -3.75 -2.86 -2.70
N ALA A 192 -4.11 -4.14 -2.70
CA ALA A 192 -3.66 -5.10 -3.72
C ALA A 192 -3.96 -4.63 -5.16
N GLY A 193 -3.05 -4.86 -6.11
CA GLY A 193 -3.23 -4.37 -7.49
C GLY A 193 -2.98 -2.88 -7.70
N PHE A 194 -2.65 -2.11 -6.65
CA PHE A 194 -2.37 -0.67 -6.76
C PHE A 194 -1.22 -0.38 -7.74
N PRO A 195 -1.35 0.65 -8.59
CA PRO A 195 -0.36 0.99 -9.61
C PRO A 195 0.83 1.77 -9.01
N PHE A 196 1.54 1.17 -8.05
CA PHE A 196 2.65 1.80 -7.33
C PHE A 196 3.68 2.42 -8.27
N ALA A 197 4.12 1.69 -9.30
CA ALA A 197 5.12 2.20 -10.23
C ALA A 197 4.68 3.48 -10.93
N THR A 198 3.49 3.50 -11.52
CA THR A 198 2.93 4.68 -12.20
C THR A 198 2.79 5.87 -11.24
N VAL A 199 2.22 5.62 -10.06
CA VAL A 199 2.01 6.67 -9.05
C VAL A 199 3.35 7.22 -8.56
N LEU A 200 4.32 6.37 -8.21
CA LEU A 200 5.61 6.80 -7.67
C LEU A 200 6.47 7.50 -8.74
N ARG A 201 6.49 7.02 -9.98
CA ARG A 201 7.15 7.73 -11.09
C ARG A 201 6.58 9.14 -11.26
N GLY A 202 5.26 9.27 -11.14
CA GLY A 202 4.59 10.57 -11.21
C GLY A 202 4.90 11.48 -10.02
N ILE A 203 4.89 10.94 -8.79
CA ILE A 203 5.18 11.71 -7.56
C ILE A 203 6.61 12.26 -7.58
N TYR A 204 7.59 11.38 -7.83
CA TYR A 204 9.01 11.71 -7.76
C TYR A 204 9.58 12.25 -9.08
N GLU A 205 8.77 12.31 -10.13
CA GLU A 205 9.16 12.73 -11.49
C GLU A 205 10.36 11.93 -12.02
N ASP A 206 10.41 10.66 -11.64
CA ASP A 206 11.52 9.75 -11.91
C ASP A 206 11.00 8.50 -12.64
N PRO A 207 11.14 8.43 -13.98
CA PRO A 207 10.70 7.26 -14.75
C PRO A 207 11.56 6.01 -14.48
N SER A 208 12.72 6.14 -13.83
CA SER A 208 13.63 5.02 -13.55
C SER A 208 13.20 4.17 -12.37
N ILE A 209 12.23 4.63 -11.56
CA ILE A 209 11.65 3.84 -10.47
C ILE A 209 11.12 2.51 -11.04
N PRO A 210 11.64 1.35 -10.61
CA PRO A 210 11.25 0.06 -11.16
C PRO A 210 9.84 -0.33 -10.71
N ASP A 211 9.13 -1.10 -11.55
CA ASP A 211 7.86 -1.69 -11.13
C ASP A 211 8.11 -3.02 -10.43
N VAL A 212 8.37 -2.96 -9.12
CA VAL A 212 8.63 -4.17 -8.33
C VAL A 212 7.35 -4.89 -7.88
N TRP A 213 6.16 -4.37 -8.17
CA TRP A 213 4.91 -4.88 -7.60
C TRP A 213 4.10 -5.67 -8.62
N THR A 214 3.87 -5.09 -9.80
CA THR A 214 2.90 -5.61 -10.77
C THR A 214 3.24 -7.03 -11.20
N VAL A 215 4.53 -7.31 -11.41
CA VAL A 215 4.99 -8.64 -11.83
C VAL A 215 4.69 -9.72 -10.78
N PHE A 216 4.60 -9.35 -9.49
CA PHE A 216 4.37 -10.29 -8.39
C PHE A 216 2.90 -10.38 -7.96
N TRP A 217 1.97 -9.94 -8.81
CA TRP A 217 0.53 -10.15 -8.61
C TRP A 217 0.05 -11.57 -8.96
N SER A 218 0.95 -12.48 -9.35
CA SER A 218 0.63 -13.89 -9.54
C SER A 218 1.50 -14.80 -8.67
N THR A 219 0.91 -15.89 -8.19
CA THR A 219 1.61 -16.93 -7.42
C THR A 219 2.76 -17.54 -8.21
N ILE A 220 2.53 -17.80 -9.50
CA ILE A 220 3.55 -18.39 -10.39
C ILE A 220 4.77 -17.48 -10.55
N ALA A 221 4.58 -16.15 -10.66
CA ALA A 221 5.70 -15.21 -10.74
C ALA A 221 6.53 -15.18 -9.44
N ARG A 222 5.87 -15.24 -8.28
CA ARG A 222 6.54 -15.33 -6.97
C ARG A 222 7.37 -16.60 -6.86
N GLN A 223 6.82 -17.73 -7.32
CA GLN A 223 7.52 -19.02 -7.35
C GLN A 223 8.72 -19.02 -8.31
N LYS A 224 8.56 -18.47 -9.52
CA LYS A 224 9.65 -18.33 -10.51
C LYS A 224 10.82 -17.49 -9.96
N ALA A 225 10.53 -16.40 -9.25
CA ALA A 225 11.57 -15.60 -8.60
C ALA A 225 12.34 -16.40 -7.55
N LEU A 226 11.66 -17.17 -6.70
CA LEU A 226 12.31 -18.03 -5.70
C LEU A 226 13.18 -19.11 -6.38
N LEU A 227 12.68 -19.79 -7.41
CA LEU A 227 13.43 -20.79 -8.18
C LEU A 227 14.68 -20.19 -8.84
N PHE A 228 14.55 -19.02 -9.46
CA PHE A 228 15.68 -18.31 -10.07
C PHE A 228 16.76 -17.97 -9.05
N LEU A 229 16.35 -17.62 -7.82
CA LEU A 229 17.26 -17.39 -6.71
C LEU A 229 17.86 -18.70 -6.12
N GLY A 230 17.45 -19.86 -6.62
CA GLY A 230 17.98 -21.17 -6.22
C GLY A 230 17.29 -21.77 -5.00
N TYR A 231 16.14 -21.25 -4.60
CA TYR A 231 15.34 -21.84 -3.53
C TYR A 231 14.55 -23.05 -4.04
N ASP A 232 14.45 -24.07 -3.19
CA ASP A 232 13.77 -25.32 -3.51
C ASP A 232 12.25 -25.20 -3.28
N LEU A 233 11.47 -25.38 -4.35
CA LEU A 233 10.01 -25.42 -4.32
C LEU A 233 9.46 -26.86 -4.37
N GLY A 234 10.33 -27.85 -4.15
CA GLY A 234 9.99 -29.26 -4.26
C GLY A 234 9.75 -29.70 -5.70
N PRO A 235 9.25 -30.94 -5.90
CA PRO A 235 9.11 -31.55 -7.22
C PRO A 235 8.12 -30.85 -8.17
N TRP A 236 7.26 -29.97 -7.67
CA TRP A 236 6.24 -29.26 -8.48
C TRP A 236 6.75 -27.95 -9.08
N GLY A 237 7.82 -27.37 -8.53
CA GLY A 237 8.37 -26.09 -9.00
C GLY A 237 7.36 -24.94 -8.94
N ALA A 238 7.26 -24.14 -10.01
CA ALA A 238 6.32 -23.04 -10.12
C ALA A 238 5.02 -23.50 -10.78
N ASP A 239 4.10 -24.02 -9.97
CA ASP A 239 2.82 -24.62 -10.38
C ASP A 239 1.61 -23.67 -10.21
N GLY A 240 1.82 -22.48 -9.67
CA GLY A 240 0.76 -21.51 -9.35
C GLY A 240 0.02 -21.79 -8.04
N SER A 241 0.41 -22.80 -7.26
CA SER A 241 -0.18 -23.16 -5.97
C SER A 241 0.77 -22.83 -4.81
N TRP A 242 0.34 -21.98 -3.88
CA TRP A 242 1.19 -21.60 -2.75
C TRP A 242 1.10 -22.59 -1.58
N GLY A 243 1.88 -23.66 -1.68
CA GLY A 243 2.00 -24.71 -0.66
C GLY A 243 3.15 -24.53 0.33
N GLU A 244 3.40 -25.58 1.12
CA GLU A 244 4.45 -25.64 2.14
C GLU A 244 5.85 -25.36 1.58
N TRP A 245 6.17 -25.89 0.39
CA TRP A 245 7.48 -25.68 -0.24
C TRP A 245 7.71 -24.23 -0.64
N SER A 246 6.72 -23.59 -1.28
CA SER A 246 6.76 -22.15 -1.58
C SER A 246 6.91 -21.32 -0.30
N GLN A 247 6.21 -21.70 0.77
CA GLN A 247 6.29 -21.01 2.05
C GLN A 247 7.67 -21.15 2.72
N ARG A 248 8.26 -22.35 2.66
CA ARG A 248 9.62 -22.62 3.16
C ARG A 248 10.68 -21.87 2.34
N ALA A 249 10.53 -21.83 1.03
CA ALA A 249 11.40 -21.08 0.14
C ALA A 249 11.37 -19.57 0.43
N LEU A 250 10.18 -19.00 0.65
CA LEU A 250 10.03 -17.59 1.07
C LEU A 250 10.69 -17.33 2.43
N ASP A 251 10.45 -18.20 3.41
CA ASP A 251 11.04 -18.08 4.75
C ASP A 251 12.58 -18.14 4.70
N GLN A 252 13.13 -19.07 3.92
CA GLN A 252 14.57 -19.17 3.71
C GLN A 252 15.13 -17.94 3.01
N PHE A 253 14.47 -17.44 1.96
CA PHE A 253 14.87 -16.20 1.29
C PHE A 253 14.95 -15.03 2.26
N GLN A 254 13.88 -14.80 3.03
CA GLN A 254 13.83 -13.72 4.02
C GLN A 254 14.93 -13.86 5.07
N ASN A 255 15.21 -15.08 5.50
CA ASN A 255 16.30 -15.37 6.43
C ASN A 255 17.67 -15.03 5.84
N ASP A 256 17.95 -15.44 4.61
CA ASP A 256 19.26 -15.27 3.96
C ASP A 256 19.62 -13.80 3.74
N ILE A 257 18.63 -12.96 3.43
CA ILE A 257 18.84 -11.52 3.23
C ILE A 257 18.77 -10.70 4.53
N GLY A 258 18.48 -11.35 5.67
CA GLY A 258 18.32 -10.67 6.96
C GLY A 258 17.06 -9.81 7.09
N ALA A 259 16.01 -10.11 6.32
CA ALA A 259 14.72 -9.43 6.41
C ALA A 259 13.89 -9.94 7.60
N VAL A 260 12.80 -9.23 7.91
CA VAL A 260 11.83 -9.72 8.89
C VAL A 260 11.11 -10.93 8.30
N ARG A 261 11.32 -12.10 8.92
CA ARG A 261 10.67 -13.35 8.52
C ARG A 261 9.18 -13.32 8.84
N LEU A 262 8.37 -13.42 7.79
CA LEU A 262 6.92 -13.41 7.84
C LEU A 262 6.38 -14.35 6.76
N PRO A 263 5.26 -15.05 7.00
CA PRO A 263 4.66 -15.94 6.00
C PRO A 263 3.91 -15.17 4.91
N TYR A 264 4.42 -14.00 4.51
CA TYR A 264 3.74 -13.03 3.67
C TYR A 264 4.71 -12.40 2.65
N TRP A 265 4.21 -12.26 1.43
CA TRP A 265 4.83 -11.54 0.33
C TRP A 265 4.31 -10.10 0.30
N THR A 266 5.09 -9.18 0.86
CA THR A 266 4.76 -7.74 0.92
C THR A 266 5.52 -6.97 -0.14
N SER A 267 5.21 -5.68 -0.33
CA SER A 267 6.03 -4.77 -1.14
C SER A 267 7.48 -4.69 -0.68
N PHE A 268 7.76 -4.87 0.61
CA PHE A 268 9.14 -4.96 1.10
C PHE A 268 9.84 -6.20 0.54
N THR A 269 9.16 -7.35 0.54
CA THR A 269 9.63 -8.58 -0.11
C THR A 269 9.86 -8.37 -1.61
N CYS A 270 8.97 -7.64 -2.29
CA CYS A 270 9.16 -7.30 -3.70
C CYS A 270 10.45 -6.51 -3.96
N TRP A 271 10.75 -5.51 -3.13
CA TRP A 271 12.00 -4.76 -3.21
C TRP A 271 13.23 -5.62 -2.95
N ASP A 272 13.14 -6.52 -1.96
CA ASP A 272 14.20 -7.48 -1.67
C ASP A 272 14.45 -8.42 -2.85
N MET A 273 13.39 -8.95 -3.46
CA MET A 273 13.47 -9.80 -4.65
C MET A 273 14.10 -9.05 -5.82
N HIS A 274 13.68 -7.81 -6.06
CA HIS A 274 14.25 -6.96 -7.10
C HIS A 274 15.77 -6.81 -6.92
N ARG A 275 16.22 -6.48 -5.70
CA ARG A 275 17.66 -6.37 -5.40
C ARG A 275 18.41 -7.68 -5.62
N ALA A 276 17.86 -8.79 -5.13
CA ALA A 276 18.50 -10.11 -5.23
C ALA A 276 18.61 -10.59 -6.69
N ILE A 277 17.57 -10.39 -7.50
CA ILE A 277 17.55 -10.74 -8.92
C ILE A 277 18.51 -9.84 -9.71
N ARG A 278 18.52 -8.53 -9.43
CA ARG A 278 19.46 -7.58 -10.04
C ARG A 278 20.92 -7.90 -9.75
N ALA A 279 21.22 -8.37 -8.54
CA ALA A 279 22.57 -8.82 -8.18
C ALA A 279 23.06 -10.02 -9.03
N ARG A 280 22.14 -10.77 -9.67
CA ARG A 280 22.44 -11.84 -10.62
C ARG A 280 22.40 -11.39 -12.09
N GLY A 281 22.34 -10.09 -12.35
CA GLY A 281 22.37 -9.52 -13.70
C GLY A 281 21.07 -9.70 -14.50
N LYS A 282 19.94 -9.93 -13.83
CA LYS A 282 18.61 -10.07 -14.46
C LYS A 282 17.65 -8.98 -13.98
N THR A 283 16.59 -8.74 -14.75
CA THR A 283 15.43 -7.96 -14.32
C THR A 283 14.39 -8.88 -13.67
N ILE A 284 13.43 -8.30 -12.93
CA ILE A 284 12.34 -9.10 -12.36
C ILE A 284 11.39 -9.58 -13.45
N GLU A 285 11.24 -8.82 -14.53
CA GLU A 285 10.46 -9.16 -15.72
C GLU A 285 11.08 -10.36 -16.44
N ASP A 286 12.41 -10.38 -16.60
CA ASP A 286 13.15 -11.49 -17.23
C ASP A 286 12.87 -12.83 -16.53
N VAL A 287 12.57 -12.79 -15.23
CA VAL A 287 12.41 -13.98 -14.37
C VAL A 287 10.94 -14.33 -14.14
N ALA A 288 10.11 -13.33 -13.83
CA ALA A 288 8.71 -13.55 -13.49
C ALA A 288 7.87 -13.92 -14.74
N LEU A 289 8.27 -13.45 -15.92
CA LEU A 289 7.52 -13.62 -17.17
C LEU A 289 8.07 -14.71 -18.10
N SER A 290 9.25 -15.27 -17.82
CA SER A 290 9.81 -16.43 -18.54
C SER A 290 9.06 -17.71 -18.20
#